data_AF-A0A5Z1PDU4-F1
#
_entry.id   AF-A0A5Z1PDU4-F1
#
_cell.length_a   1.000
_cell.length_b   1.000
_cell.length_c   1.000
_cell.angle_alpha   90.00
_cell.angle_beta   90.00
_cell.angle_gamma   90.00
#
_symmetry.space_group_name_H-M   'P 1'
#
loop_
_entity.id
_entity.type
_entity.pdbx_description
1 polymer ?
#
loop_
_entity_poly.entity_id
_entity_poly.type
_entity_poly.pdbx_seq_one_letter_code
_entity_poly.pdbx_strand_id
1 'polypeptide(L)'
;MKILKFNEINFGSYKNFKWGNNLEEFKTINIFYGRNYSGKTTLSRIARSFELKKHNEDFLDGNFKIKLEDGNFLTQNDVIKSNLDIRVYNSDFVKENLNYLYDKKGNIKGFKSIGEEQKNIKEIIEKREEILAKRNEKLKNIQINQDDISKKQQDKIKTLNENLTNKAKVIKSSSNLT
;
A
#
# COMPACT_ATOMS: atom_id res chain seq x y z
N MET A 1 -20.26 -18.07 8.10
CA MET A 1 -19.11 -18.70 8.77
C MET A 1 -18.84 -17.99 10.07
N LYS A 2 -19.30 -18.60 11.17
CA LYS A 2 -19.19 -18.07 12.54
C LYS A 2 -18.09 -18.79 13.32
N ILE A 3 -17.41 -18.04 14.18
CA ILE A 3 -16.51 -18.57 15.21
C ILE A 3 -17.35 -19.11 16.37
N LEU A 4 -17.17 -20.37 16.75
CA LEU A 4 -17.79 -20.95 17.95
C LEU A 4 -16.97 -20.68 19.21
N LYS A 5 -15.66 -20.95 19.16
CA LYS A 5 -14.76 -20.81 20.32
C LYS A 5 -13.28 -20.82 19.94
N PHE A 6 -12.42 -20.32 20.82
CA PHE A 6 -10.98 -20.55 20.74
C PHE A 6 -10.62 -21.89 21.39
N ASN A 7 -10.66 -22.97 20.62
CA ASN A 7 -10.42 -24.33 21.12
C ASN A 7 -9.13 -24.44 21.93
N GLU A 8 -8.03 -23.91 21.40
CA GLU A 8 -6.70 -23.92 22.04
C GLU A 8 -5.98 -22.59 21.82
N ILE A 9 -5.23 -22.13 22.82
CA ILE A 9 -4.41 -20.92 22.73
C ILE A 9 -3.08 -21.11 23.47
N ASN A 10 -1.98 -20.91 22.76
CA ASN A 10 -0.64 -20.73 23.31
C ASN A 10 -0.03 -19.47 22.68
N PHE A 11 -0.52 -18.32 23.13
CA PHE A 11 -0.30 -17.01 22.52
C PHE A 11 -0.40 -15.93 23.61
N GLY A 12 0.60 -15.05 23.69
CA GLY A 12 0.66 -13.96 24.67
C GLY A 12 0.58 -14.44 26.12
N SER A 13 -0.46 -14.02 26.85
CA SER A 13 -0.67 -14.39 28.26
C SER A 13 -1.27 -15.79 28.47
N TYR A 14 -1.77 -16.43 27.40
CA TYR A 14 -2.31 -17.79 27.46
C TYR A 14 -1.20 -18.81 27.23
N LYS A 15 -1.01 -19.72 28.21
CA LYS A 15 -0.10 -20.86 28.11
C LYS A 15 -0.92 -22.15 28.09
N ASN A 16 -0.90 -22.89 26.98
CA ASN A 16 -1.63 -24.14 26.79
C ASN A 16 -3.12 -24.08 27.20
N PHE A 17 -3.77 -22.95 26.95
CA PHE A 17 -5.17 -22.77 27.27
C PHE A 17 -6.05 -23.66 26.39
N LYS A 18 -7.07 -24.28 27.00
CA LYS A 18 -8.11 -25.05 26.32
C LYS A 18 -9.48 -24.50 26.69
N TRP A 19 -10.36 -24.34 25.71
CA TRP A 19 -11.73 -23.92 25.98
C TRP A 19 -12.48 -25.02 26.71
N GLY A 20 -12.74 -24.81 28.01
CA GLY A 20 -13.47 -25.74 28.85
C GLY A 20 -14.91 -25.95 28.40
N ASN A 21 -15.49 -27.10 28.75
CA ASN A 21 -16.89 -27.42 28.44
C ASN A 21 -17.89 -26.54 29.21
N ASN A 22 -17.45 -25.87 30.26
CA ASN A 22 -18.23 -24.94 31.07
C ASN A 22 -18.25 -23.52 30.52
N LEU A 23 -17.49 -23.23 29.46
CA LEU A 23 -17.46 -21.91 28.83
C LEU A 23 -18.42 -21.88 27.64
N GLU A 24 -19.29 -20.87 27.62
CA GLU A 24 -20.21 -20.65 26.50
C GLU A 24 -19.46 -20.45 25.19
N GLU A 25 -20.09 -20.87 24.10
CA GLU A 25 -19.65 -20.51 22.75
C GLU A 25 -19.97 -19.05 22.43
N PHE A 26 -19.29 -18.50 21.45
CA PHE A 26 -19.52 -17.13 21.02
C PHE A 26 -20.91 -16.92 20.43
N LYS A 27 -21.47 -15.76 20.74
CA LYS A 27 -22.71 -15.24 20.18
C LYS A 27 -22.37 -14.29 19.03
N THR A 28 -23.38 -13.66 18.44
CA THR A 28 -23.18 -12.64 17.40
C THR A 28 -22.40 -11.44 17.95
N ILE A 29 -22.67 -11.06 19.19
CA ILE A 29 -21.97 -9.98 19.92
C ILE A 29 -21.39 -10.58 21.19
N ASN A 30 -20.11 -10.33 21.44
CA ASN A 30 -19.38 -10.83 22.60
C ASN A 30 -18.65 -9.67 23.27
N ILE A 31 -18.78 -9.56 24.59
CA ILE A 31 -18.11 -8.54 25.39
C ILE A 31 -17.20 -9.24 26.39
N PHE A 32 -15.89 -9.01 26.29
CA PHE A 32 -14.91 -9.55 27.23
C PHE A 32 -14.50 -8.48 28.24
N TYR A 33 -14.77 -8.72 29.51
CA TYR A 33 -14.37 -7.86 30.62
C TYR A 33 -13.69 -8.67 31.72
N GLY A 34 -12.95 -8.01 32.60
CA GLY A 34 -12.16 -8.69 33.64
C GLY A 34 -10.95 -7.88 34.09
N ARG A 35 -10.23 -8.41 35.08
CA ARG A 35 -9.08 -7.76 35.73
C ARG A 35 -7.98 -7.42 34.73
N ASN A 36 -7.14 -6.43 35.05
CA ASN A 36 -5.93 -6.18 34.30
C ASN A 36 -5.09 -7.45 34.19
N TYR A 37 -4.41 -7.64 33.06
CA TYR A 37 -3.59 -8.82 32.75
C TYR A 37 -4.35 -10.15 32.61
N SER A 38 -5.69 -10.16 32.62
CA SER A 38 -6.50 -11.39 32.43
C SER A 38 -6.55 -11.93 30.99
N GLY A 39 -5.68 -11.46 30.09
CA GLY A 39 -5.61 -11.94 28.70
C GLY A 39 -6.62 -11.40 27.69
N LYS A 40 -7.50 -10.45 28.08
CA LYS A 40 -8.50 -9.84 27.18
C LYS A 40 -7.90 -9.28 25.89
N THR A 41 -6.82 -8.49 26.02
CA THR A 41 -6.13 -7.89 24.87
C THR A 41 -5.59 -8.98 23.96
N THR A 42 -4.99 -10.03 24.53
CA THR A 42 -4.47 -11.18 23.81
C THR A 42 -5.55 -11.88 22.98
N LEU A 43 -6.71 -12.16 23.58
CA LEU A 43 -7.84 -12.77 22.89
C LEU A 43 -8.36 -11.89 21.74
N SER A 44 -8.54 -10.60 22.01
CA SER A 44 -9.01 -9.64 21.00
C SER A 44 -8.05 -9.52 19.83
N ARG A 45 -6.73 -9.62 20.07
CA ARG A 45 -5.71 -9.54 19.03
C ARG A 45 -5.73 -10.74 18.10
N ILE A 46 -5.98 -11.95 18.61
CA ILE A 46 -6.16 -13.14 17.77
C ILE A 46 -7.35 -12.91 16.81
N ALA A 47 -8.51 -12.50 17.33
CA ALA A 47 -9.67 -12.20 16.48
C ALA A 47 -9.39 -11.08 15.48
N ARG A 48 -8.71 -10.01 15.92
CA ARG A 48 -8.36 -8.85 15.08
C ARG A 48 -7.42 -9.24 13.93
N SER A 49 -6.54 -10.22 14.13
CA SER A 49 -5.69 -10.72 13.05
C SER A 49 -6.51 -11.28 11.89
N PHE A 50 -7.60 -12.00 12.18
CA PHE A 50 -8.53 -12.48 11.16
C PHE A 50 -9.35 -11.35 10.51
N GLU A 51 -9.80 -10.36 11.29
CA GLU A 51 -10.49 -9.17 10.75
C GLU A 51 -9.62 -8.43 9.72
N LEU A 52 -8.36 -8.17 10.06
CA LEU A 52 -7.43 -7.40 9.23
C LEU A 52 -6.68 -8.26 8.19
N LYS A 53 -6.88 -9.58 8.22
CA LYS A 53 -6.10 -10.56 7.43
C LYS A 53 -4.60 -10.37 7.55
N LYS A 54 -4.14 -9.98 8.75
CA LYS A 54 -2.74 -9.64 9.07
C LYS A 54 -2.34 -10.23 10.41
N HIS A 55 -1.16 -10.84 10.46
CA HIS A 55 -0.57 -11.29 11.73
C HIS A 55 -0.22 -10.11 12.62
N ASN A 56 -0.40 -10.28 13.93
CA ASN A 56 0.06 -9.30 14.90
C ASN A 56 1.60 -9.36 15.01
N GLU A 57 2.26 -8.22 14.83
CA GLU A 57 3.73 -8.11 14.82
C GLU A 57 4.37 -8.49 16.18
N ASP A 58 3.63 -8.34 17.28
CA ASP A 58 4.14 -8.61 18.63
C ASP A 58 4.26 -10.12 18.94
N PHE A 59 3.72 -11.02 18.11
CA PHE A 59 3.56 -12.43 18.46
C PHE A 59 3.68 -13.39 17.27
N LEU A 60 4.89 -13.44 16.69
CA LEU A 60 5.21 -14.28 15.54
C LEU A 60 5.12 -15.79 15.83
N ASP A 61 5.44 -16.23 17.06
CA ASP A 61 5.51 -17.66 17.43
C ASP A 61 4.27 -18.20 18.15
N GLY A 62 3.22 -17.38 18.26
CA GLY A 62 2.02 -17.76 19.00
C GLY A 62 1.14 -18.72 18.19
N ASN A 63 0.64 -19.76 18.84
CA ASN A 63 -0.22 -20.78 18.23
C ASN A 63 -1.63 -20.72 18.82
N PHE A 64 -2.65 -20.90 17.97
CA PHE A 64 -4.03 -21.00 18.42
C PHE A 64 -4.84 -21.86 17.46
N LYS A 65 -5.96 -22.38 17.96
CA LYS A 65 -6.91 -23.17 17.18
C LYS A 65 -8.32 -22.67 17.45
N ILE A 66 -9.00 -22.22 16.42
CA ILE A 66 -10.36 -21.66 16.48
C ILE A 66 -11.31 -22.67 15.87
N LYS A 67 -12.40 -23.00 16.57
CA LYS A 67 -13.47 -23.86 16.04
C LYS A 67 -14.53 -23.03 15.34
N LEU A 68 -14.90 -23.44 14.14
CA LEU A 68 -15.97 -22.85 13.33
C LEU A 68 -17.27 -23.65 13.40
N GLU A 69 -18.36 -23.04 12.95
CA GLU A 69 -19.70 -23.67 12.93
C GLU A 69 -19.82 -24.87 12.00
N ASP A 70 -19.02 -24.92 10.92
CA ASP A 70 -18.96 -26.00 9.94
C ASP A 70 -18.11 -27.21 10.41
N GLY A 71 -17.57 -27.14 11.63
CA GLY A 71 -16.69 -28.16 12.20
C GLY A 71 -15.21 -28.00 11.82
N ASN A 72 -14.87 -27.07 10.92
CA ASN A 72 -13.49 -26.80 10.57
C ASN A 72 -12.77 -26.00 11.68
N PHE A 73 -11.44 -25.98 11.57
CA PHE A 73 -10.59 -25.22 12.47
C PHE A 73 -9.72 -24.23 11.71
N LEU A 74 -9.56 -23.03 12.27
CA LEU A 74 -8.58 -22.06 11.80
C LEU A 74 -7.40 -22.00 12.77
N THR A 75 -6.22 -21.85 12.19
CA THR A 75 -4.94 -21.71 12.87
C THR A 75 -4.31 -20.37 12.52
N GLN A 76 -3.14 -20.09 13.09
CA GLN A 76 -2.34 -18.93 12.73
C GLN A 76 -2.05 -18.86 11.22
N ASN A 77 -1.88 -20.01 10.55
CA ASN A 77 -1.56 -20.05 9.12
C ASN A 77 -2.73 -19.62 8.22
N ASP A 78 -3.95 -19.62 8.75
CA ASP A 78 -5.17 -19.32 8.00
C ASP A 78 -5.58 -17.84 8.07
N VAL A 79 -4.88 -17.04 8.88
CA VAL A 79 -5.19 -15.62 9.14
C VAL A 79 -5.38 -14.82 7.85
N ILE A 80 -4.44 -14.93 6.92
CA ILE A 80 -4.42 -14.12 5.68
C ILE A 80 -5.53 -14.57 4.71
N LYS A 81 -5.81 -15.88 4.64
CA LYS A 81 -6.74 -16.48 3.67
C LYS A 81 -8.17 -16.58 4.19
N SER A 82 -8.40 -16.23 5.44
CA SER A 82 -9.70 -16.34 6.08
C SER A 82 -10.76 -15.46 5.40
N ASN A 83 -11.98 -15.99 5.34
CA ASN A 83 -13.19 -15.30 4.89
C ASN A 83 -14.15 -15.00 6.05
N LEU A 84 -13.63 -14.93 7.27
CA LEU A 84 -14.43 -14.53 8.42
C LEU A 84 -14.88 -13.08 8.30
N ASP A 85 -16.18 -12.85 8.48
CA ASP A 85 -16.75 -11.52 8.61
C ASP A 85 -16.94 -11.20 10.10
N ILE A 86 -15.90 -10.60 10.68
CA ILE A 86 -15.87 -10.24 12.11
C ILE A 86 -15.32 -8.82 12.28
N ARG A 87 -15.78 -8.13 13.32
CA ARG A 87 -15.31 -6.80 13.71
C ARG A 87 -14.81 -6.81 15.14
N VAL A 88 -13.63 -6.25 15.39
CA VAL A 88 -13.02 -6.21 16.71
C VAL A 88 -12.79 -4.79 17.18
N TYR A 89 -13.60 -4.39 18.16
CA TYR A 89 -13.40 -3.15 18.88
C TYR A 89 -12.49 -3.38 20.10
N ASN A 90 -11.21 -3.03 19.98
CA ASN A 90 -10.23 -3.13 21.07
C ASN A 90 -9.34 -1.87 21.14
N SER A 91 -8.35 -1.85 22.04
CA SER A 91 -7.42 -0.72 22.16
C SER A 91 -6.64 -0.43 20.88
N ASP A 92 -6.31 -1.46 20.09
CA ASP A 92 -5.59 -1.30 18.83
C ASP A 92 -6.51 -0.63 17.79
N PHE A 93 -7.81 -0.94 17.79
CA PHE A 93 -8.83 -0.24 16.96
C PHE A 93 -8.88 1.25 17.29
N VAL A 94 -9.00 1.54 18.58
CA VAL A 94 -9.13 2.91 19.08
C VAL A 94 -7.88 3.71 18.71
N LYS A 95 -6.69 3.14 18.88
CA LYS A 95 -5.45 3.79 18.45
C LYS A 95 -5.47 4.01 16.94
N GLU A 96 -5.56 2.98 16.12
CA GLU A 96 -5.42 3.12 14.66
C GLU A 96 -6.46 4.05 14.01
N ASN A 97 -7.67 4.11 14.57
CA ASN A 97 -8.82 4.76 13.93
C ASN A 97 -9.32 6.00 14.66
N LEU A 98 -9.04 6.13 15.95
CA LEU A 98 -9.49 7.24 16.82
C LEU A 98 -8.31 7.95 17.50
N ASN A 99 -7.11 7.88 16.94
CA ASN A 99 -5.90 8.59 17.45
C ASN A 99 -6.13 10.10 17.72
N TYR A 100 -7.08 10.74 17.04
CA TYR A 100 -7.44 12.14 17.27
C TYR A 100 -8.06 12.40 18.66
N LEU A 101 -8.56 11.38 19.36
CA LEU A 101 -9.02 11.50 20.76
C LEU A 101 -7.85 11.68 21.74
N TYR A 102 -6.64 11.27 21.34
CA TYR A 102 -5.44 11.29 22.18
C TYR A 102 -4.41 12.33 21.75
N ASP A 103 -4.49 12.84 20.51
CA ASP A 103 -3.53 13.78 19.96
C ASP A 103 -4.21 15.08 19.51
N LYS A 104 -3.96 16.20 20.21
CA LYS A 104 -4.49 17.55 19.89
C LYS A 104 -4.04 18.07 18.51
N LYS A 105 -3.09 17.39 17.84
CA LYS A 105 -2.59 17.70 16.49
C LYS A 105 -2.92 16.61 15.45
N GLY A 106 -3.68 15.57 15.83
CA GLY A 106 -3.88 14.38 15.01
C GLY A 106 -4.86 14.58 13.86
N ASN A 107 -4.37 14.47 12.61
CA ASN A 107 -5.18 14.48 11.39
C ASN A 107 -6.37 13.50 11.47
N ILE A 108 -7.54 13.99 11.05
CA ILE A 108 -8.83 13.30 11.07
C ILE A 108 -8.75 12.02 10.21
N LYS A 109 -8.84 10.84 10.83
CA LYS A 109 -9.34 9.63 10.16
C LYS A 109 -10.82 9.48 10.50
N GLY A 110 -11.66 10.21 9.77
CA GLY A 110 -13.12 10.08 9.86
C GLY A 110 -13.56 8.64 9.57
N PHE A 111 -14.70 8.26 10.15
CA PHE A 111 -15.33 6.93 10.09
C PHE A 111 -14.91 6.08 8.89
N LYS A 112 -14.14 5.04 9.21
CA LYS A 112 -13.36 4.20 8.32
C LYS A 112 -14.23 3.26 7.48
N SER A 113 -14.70 3.76 6.34
CA SER A 113 -14.82 2.95 5.11
C SER A 113 -14.06 3.59 3.94
N ILE A 114 -13.42 4.74 4.14
CA ILE A 114 -12.86 5.56 3.07
C ILE A 114 -11.39 5.96 3.32
N GLY A 115 -10.89 5.86 4.55
CA GLY A 115 -9.59 6.48 4.93
C GLY A 115 -8.31 5.68 4.62
N GLU A 116 -8.34 4.34 4.61
CA GLU A 116 -7.13 3.54 4.35
C GLU A 116 -6.80 3.47 2.85
N GLU A 117 -7.82 3.26 2.01
CA GLU A 117 -7.64 3.39 0.55
C GLU A 117 -7.19 4.80 0.19
N GLN A 118 -7.80 5.85 0.74
CA GLN A 118 -7.41 7.23 0.42
C GLN A 118 -5.98 7.58 0.84
N LYS A 119 -5.48 7.08 1.99
CA LYS A 119 -4.09 7.32 2.38
C LYS A 119 -3.13 6.65 1.40
N ASN A 120 -3.37 5.38 1.06
CA ASN A 120 -2.56 4.66 0.08
C ASN A 120 -2.64 5.33 -1.30
N ILE A 121 -3.81 5.79 -1.72
CA ILE A 121 -4.02 6.50 -2.99
C ILE A 121 -3.24 7.82 -3.01
N LYS A 122 -3.26 8.61 -1.92
CA LYS A 122 -2.49 9.87 -1.85
C LYS A 122 -0.99 9.62 -1.97
N GLU A 123 -0.44 8.66 -1.23
CA GLU A 123 0.98 8.30 -1.33
C GLU A 123 1.35 7.79 -2.74
N ILE A 124 0.45 7.07 -3.40
CA ILE A 124 0.64 6.61 -4.79
C ILE A 124 0.58 7.79 -5.77
N ILE A 125 -0.33 8.76 -5.57
CA ILE A 125 -0.46 9.96 -6.40
C ILE A 125 0.81 10.80 -6.29
N GLU A 126 1.27 11.10 -5.08
CA GLU A 126 2.49 11.89 -4.86
C GLU A 126 3.71 11.26 -5.53
N LYS A 127 3.90 9.95 -5.39
CA LYS A 127 4.98 9.22 -6.09
C LYS A 127 4.86 9.30 -7.61
N ARG A 128 3.64 9.23 -8.15
CA ARG A 128 3.42 9.33 -9.60
C ARG A 128 3.67 10.75 -10.11
N GLU A 129 3.30 11.77 -9.35
CA GLU A 129 3.58 13.18 -9.68
C GLU A 129 5.08 13.46 -9.72
N GLU A 130 5.86 12.95 -8.75
CA GLU A 130 7.33 13.07 -8.79
C GLU A 130 7.94 12.40 -10.02
N ILE A 131 7.46 11.20 -10.39
CA ILE A 131 7.93 10.50 -11.59
C ILE A 131 7.57 11.28 -12.86
N LEU A 132 6.37 11.84 -12.92
CA LEU A 132 5.92 12.66 -14.06
C LEU A 132 6.75 13.94 -14.19
N ALA A 133 7.06 14.62 -13.09
CA ALA A 133 7.91 15.80 -13.09
C ALA A 133 9.29 15.50 -13.68
N LYS A 134 9.95 14.43 -13.21
CA LYS A 134 11.26 13.97 -13.73
C LYS A 134 11.22 13.61 -15.21
N ARG A 135 10.14 12.96 -15.67
CA ARG A 135 9.97 12.62 -17.10
C ARG A 135 9.75 13.86 -17.94
N ASN A 136 8.97 14.82 -17.48
CA ASN A 136 8.70 16.07 -18.19
C ASN A 136 9.97 16.94 -18.34
N GLU A 137 10.82 17.00 -17.32
CA GLU A 137 12.13 17.66 -17.43
C GLU A 137 13.01 16.99 -18.50
N LYS A 138 13.06 15.65 -18.48
CA LYS A 138 13.84 14.90 -19.48
C LYS A 138 13.31 15.11 -20.90
N LEU A 139 11.98 15.15 -21.08
CA LEU A 139 11.34 15.42 -22.37
C LEU A 139 11.66 16.83 -22.88
N LYS A 140 11.61 17.86 -22.02
CA LYS A 140 12.00 19.23 -22.39
C LYS A 140 13.45 19.29 -22.88
N ASN A 141 14.37 18.61 -22.18
CA ASN A 141 15.78 18.58 -22.58
C ASN A 141 15.99 17.88 -23.93
N ILE A 142 15.25 16.79 -24.18
CA ILE A 142 15.30 16.10 -25.48
C ILE A 142 14.78 17.02 -26.60
N GLN A 143 13.70 17.76 -26.34
CA GLN A 143 13.10 18.66 -27.32
C GLN A 143 14.03 19.83 -27.66
N ILE A 144 14.66 20.45 -26.65
CA ILE A 144 15.66 21.49 -26.85
C ILE A 144 16.82 20.97 -27.71
N ASN A 145 17.35 19.78 -27.39
CA ASN A 145 18.43 19.18 -28.17
C ASN A 145 18.01 18.88 -29.63
N GLN A 146 16.78 18.42 -29.86
CA GLN A 146 16.25 18.20 -31.21
C GLN A 146 16.14 19.50 -32.01
N ASP A 147 15.64 20.56 -31.36
CA ASP A 147 15.53 21.89 -31.98
C ASP A 147 16.91 22.44 -32.36
N ASP A 148 17.91 22.30 -31.48
CA ASP A 148 19.30 22.71 -31.75
C ASP A 148 19.95 21.90 -32.87
N ILE A 149 19.69 20.59 -32.94
CA ILE A 149 20.18 19.73 -34.03
C ILE A 149 19.53 20.15 -35.35
N SER A 150 18.22 20.41 -35.36
CA SER A 150 17.49 20.82 -36.56
C SER A 150 17.98 22.16 -37.12
N LYS A 151 18.22 23.15 -36.26
CA LYS A 151 18.82 24.45 -36.64
C LYS A 151 20.21 24.27 -37.26
N LYS A 152 21.09 23.51 -36.60
CA LYS A 152 22.44 23.22 -37.14
C LYS A 152 22.41 22.50 -38.48
N GLN A 153 21.43 21.61 -38.70
CA GLN A 153 21.23 20.94 -39.98
C GLN A 153 20.78 21.93 -41.05
N GLN A 154 19.83 22.82 -40.76
CA GLN A 154 19.37 23.86 -41.68
C GLN A 154 20.50 24.81 -42.08
N ASP A 155 21.30 25.26 -41.10
CA ASP A 155 22.45 26.13 -41.36
C ASP A 155 23.47 25.46 -42.28
N LYS A 156 23.82 24.19 -42.01
CA LYS A 156 24.73 23.41 -42.87
C LYS A 156 24.19 23.25 -44.29
N ILE A 157 22.90 22.96 -44.45
CA ILE A 157 22.26 22.82 -45.77
C ILE A 157 22.33 24.16 -46.52
N LYS A 158 22.06 25.27 -45.84
CA LYS A 158 22.15 26.62 -46.42
C LYS A 158 23.57 26.93 -46.89
N THR A 159 24.59 26.71 -46.05
CA THR A 159 26.00 26.91 -46.42
C THR A 159 26.42 26.01 -47.59
N LEU A 160 25.97 24.76 -47.62
CA LEU A 160 26.26 23.84 -48.73
C LEU A 160 25.66 24.34 -50.05
N ASN A 161 24.40 24.78 -50.02
CA ASN A 161 23.72 25.33 -51.20
C ASN A 161 24.38 26.61 -51.71
N GLU A 162 24.82 27.50 -50.82
CA GLU A 162 25.59 28.69 -51.18
C GLU A 162 26.92 28.32 -51.86
N ASN A 163 27.66 27.35 -51.31
CA ASN A 163 28.91 26.85 -51.88
C ASN A 163 28.71 26.21 -53.26
N LEU A 164 27.68 25.37 -53.42
CA LEU A 164 27.35 24.75 -54.72
C LEU A 164 26.98 25.82 -55.76
N THR A 165 26.19 26.82 -55.36
CA THR A 165 25.80 27.93 -56.24
C THR A 165 27.01 28.76 -56.67
N ASN A 166 27.92 29.07 -55.74
CA ASN A 166 29.14 29.79 -56.05
C ASN A 166 30.05 28.98 -56.99
N LYS A 167 30.21 27.68 -56.75
CA LYS A 167 30.98 26.79 -57.64
C LYS A 167 30.37 26.72 -59.06
N ALA A 168 29.05 26.65 -59.17
CA ALA A 168 28.36 26.68 -60.46
C ALA A 168 28.57 28.00 -61.21
N LYS A 169 28.55 29.14 -60.50
CA LYS A 169 28.88 30.46 -61.09
C LYS A 169 30.30 30.50 -61.65
N VAL A 170 31.28 29.97 -60.91
CA VAL A 170 32.69 29.91 -61.35
C VAL A 170 32.82 29.08 -62.62
N ILE A 171 32.19 27.90 -62.68
CA ILE A 171 32.20 27.03 -63.86
C ILE A 171 31.61 27.75 -65.08
N LYS A 172 30.45 28.42 -64.91
CA LYS A 172 29.80 29.21 -65.97
C LYS A 172 30.69 30.34 -66.51
N SER A 173 31.43 31.02 -65.63
CA SER A 173 32.37 32.06 -66.07
C SER A 173 33.59 31.51 -66.79
N SER A 174 34.11 30.34 -66.39
CA SER A 174 35.26 29.70 -67.04
C SER A 174 34.93 29.05 -68.38
N SER A 175 33.68 28.63 -68.62
CA SER A 175 33.25 28.01 -69.88
C SER A 175 33.03 29.01 -71.02
N ASN A 176 32.97 30.31 -70.73
CA ASN A 176 32.80 31.38 -71.71
C ASN A 176 34.15 31.95 -72.22
N LEU A 177 35.27 31.26 -71.95
CA LEU A 177 36.65 31.68 -72.23
C LEU A 177 37.35 30.86 -73.34
N THR A 178 36.58 30.13 -74.14
CA THR A 178 37.03 29.49 -75.40
C THR A 178 36.25 30.08 -76.56
#